data_AF-A0A6P2EV75-F1
#
_entry.id   AF-A0A6P2EV75-F1
#
_cell.length_a   1.000
_cell.length_b   1.000
_cell.length_c   1.000
_cell.angle_alpha   90.00
_cell.angle_beta   90.00
_cell.angle_gamma   90.00
#
_symmetry.space_group_name_H-M   'P 1'
#
loop_
_entity.id
_entity.type
_entity.pdbx_description
1 polymer ?
#
loop_
_entity_poly.entity_id
_entity_poly.type
_entity_poly.pdbx_seq_one_letter_code
_entity_poly.pdbx_strand_id
1 'polypeptide(L)'
;MTTENKSGASVPVIELAYATKCCPGCGECYPPTPRFWGSNRVASDGLGFYCRSCTQIRNDKQFSKPGYGSWFNMVRRCTKPGATGWPQYGKRGIRVIAPWLDYARFIADNPGHFPGAHIDRIKGGKSWYRPGNTRWATPTENALNKAMQFPVDLGDGPEPLTALCREANRSYDTTARRIAAIEQVDPTCPRAVAFLLALEKPSTPFTEKHDTATAKRRNEFLRVTVRLDEPAIPTTTTSESK
;
A
#
# COMPACT_ATOMS: atom_id res chain seq x y z
N MET A 1 32.16 -50.06 60.05
CA MET A 1 31.26 -49.19 59.28
C MET A 1 32.01 -48.75 58.03
N THR A 2 31.94 -49.53 56.97
CA THR A 2 32.58 -49.24 55.67
C THR A 2 31.52 -48.62 54.76
N THR A 3 31.64 -47.31 54.52
CA THR A 3 30.81 -46.60 53.54
C THR A 3 31.37 -46.83 52.15
N GLU A 4 30.71 -47.67 51.36
CA GLU A 4 30.97 -47.85 49.94
C GLU A 4 30.56 -46.60 49.17
N ASN A 5 31.53 -46.01 48.47
CA ASN A 5 31.36 -44.85 47.61
C ASN A 5 30.81 -45.33 46.26
N LYS A 6 29.50 -45.10 46.00
CA LYS A 6 28.88 -45.48 44.73
C LYS A 6 29.40 -44.58 43.61
N SER A 7 30.10 -45.21 42.67
CA SER A 7 30.56 -44.70 41.38
C SER A 7 29.47 -43.89 40.66
N GLY A 8 29.79 -42.63 40.35
CA GLY A 8 28.99 -41.79 39.47
C GLY A 8 28.97 -42.38 38.06
N ALA A 9 27.79 -42.75 37.58
CA ALA A 9 27.59 -43.13 36.19
C ALA A 9 27.80 -41.89 35.31
N SER A 10 28.81 -41.92 34.45
CA SER A 10 28.97 -40.96 33.36
C SER A 10 27.83 -41.15 32.38
N VAL A 11 27.00 -40.11 32.23
CA VAL A 11 25.95 -40.08 31.20
C VAL A 11 26.64 -40.04 29.84
N PRO A 12 26.39 -40.99 28.92
CA PRO A 12 26.96 -40.94 27.59
C PRO A 12 26.38 -39.74 26.84
N VAL A 13 27.24 -38.81 26.43
CA VAL A 13 26.89 -37.76 25.48
C VAL A 13 26.70 -38.44 24.14
N ILE A 14 25.45 -38.73 23.78
CA ILE A 14 25.10 -39.23 22.45
C ILE A 14 25.33 -38.06 21.48
N GLU A 15 26.41 -38.09 20.71
CA GLU A 15 26.58 -37.23 19.54
C GLU A 15 25.53 -37.61 18.50
N LEU A 16 24.36 -36.98 18.60
CA LEU A 16 23.37 -36.98 17.53
C LEU A 16 23.98 -36.21 16.35
N ALA A 17 24.55 -36.95 15.40
CA ALA A 17 24.96 -36.43 14.10
C ALA A 17 23.72 -35.94 13.34
N TYR A 18 23.30 -34.71 13.62
CA TYR A 18 22.23 -34.06 12.86
C TYR A 18 22.75 -33.79 11.45
N ALA A 19 21.93 -34.10 10.44
CA ALA A 19 22.21 -33.72 9.05
C ALA A 19 22.57 -32.22 9.01
N THR A 20 23.62 -31.83 8.30
CA THR A 20 24.07 -30.43 8.19
C THR A 20 23.79 -29.88 6.81
N LYS A 21 23.51 -28.57 6.72
CA LYS A 21 23.45 -27.83 5.46
C LYS A 21 24.55 -26.77 5.47
N CYS A 22 25.24 -26.60 4.36
CA CYS A 22 26.34 -25.62 4.25
C CYS A 22 25.90 -24.38 3.48
N CYS A 23 26.26 -23.20 3.98
CA CYS A 23 25.89 -21.93 3.39
C CYS A 23 26.91 -21.53 2.33
N PRO A 24 26.52 -21.37 1.04
CA PRO A 24 27.45 -20.93 0.00
C PRO A 24 27.97 -19.50 0.22
N GLY A 25 27.34 -18.72 1.09
CA GLY A 25 27.71 -17.33 1.35
C GLY A 25 28.84 -17.15 2.35
N CYS A 26 28.97 -18.04 3.33
CA CYS A 26 30.01 -17.96 4.36
C CYS A 26 30.85 -19.23 4.48
N GLY A 27 30.54 -20.30 3.75
CA GLY A 27 31.23 -21.59 3.83
C GLY A 27 30.80 -22.46 5.02
N GLU A 28 30.31 -21.84 6.09
CA GLU A 28 29.90 -22.54 7.32
C GLU A 28 28.70 -23.48 7.15
N CYS A 29 28.74 -24.60 7.89
CA CYS A 29 27.67 -25.60 7.95
C CYS A 29 26.88 -25.50 9.25
N TYR A 30 25.56 -25.54 9.14
CA TYR A 30 24.63 -25.36 10.26
C TYR A 30 23.55 -26.45 10.27
N PRO A 31 22.94 -26.73 11.44
CA PRO A 31 21.74 -27.55 11.51
C PRO A 31 20.63 -27.01 10.60
N PRO A 32 19.87 -27.87 9.88
CA PRO A 32 18.79 -27.52 8.96
C PRO A 32 17.52 -27.11 9.73
N THR A 33 17.67 -26.13 10.61
CA THR A 33 16.61 -25.63 11.49
C THR A 33 16.22 -24.21 11.11
N PRO A 34 14.98 -23.78 11.42
CA PRO A 34 14.55 -22.40 11.20
C PRO A 34 15.39 -21.35 11.93
N ARG A 35 16.23 -21.74 12.90
CA ARG A 35 17.18 -20.85 13.58
C ARG A 35 18.27 -20.35 12.64
N PHE A 36 18.79 -21.20 11.77
CA PHE A 36 19.90 -20.85 10.87
C PHE A 36 19.45 -20.57 9.44
N TRP A 37 18.28 -21.09 9.04
CA TRP A 37 17.79 -21.02 7.67
C TRP A 37 16.42 -20.34 7.59
N GLY A 38 16.22 -19.53 6.55
CA GLY A 38 14.89 -19.02 6.18
C GLY A 38 14.03 -20.12 5.56
N SER A 39 12.75 -19.85 5.31
CA SER A 39 11.88 -20.76 4.55
C SER A 39 12.01 -20.48 3.06
N ASN A 40 12.12 -21.53 2.25
CA ASN A 40 12.02 -21.46 0.81
C ASN A 40 11.20 -22.65 0.30
N ARG A 41 9.94 -22.40 -0.06
CA ARG A 41 8.99 -23.43 -0.51
C ARG A 41 9.37 -24.09 -1.84
N VAL A 42 10.30 -23.51 -2.59
CA VAL A 42 10.77 -24.04 -3.87
C VAL A 42 11.97 -24.97 -3.68
N ALA A 43 12.71 -24.84 -2.58
CA ALA A 43 13.82 -25.73 -2.29
C ALA A 43 13.30 -27.10 -1.84
N SER A 44 13.98 -28.18 -2.25
CA SER A 44 13.62 -29.55 -1.88
C SER A 44 13.63 -29.79 -0.37
N ASP A 45 14.51 -29.10 0.35
CA ASP A 45 14.61 -29.14 1.81
C ASP A 45 13.70 -28.14 2.53
N GLY A 46 12.96 -27.30 1.79
CA GLY A 46 12.12 -26.24 2.34
C GLY A 46 12.89 -25.07 2.96
N LEU A 47 14.24 -25.07 2.87
CA LEU A 47 15.12 -24.12 3.55
C LEU A 47 15.75 -23.12 2.57
N GLY A 48 16.06 -21.94 3.10
CA GLY A 48 16.73 -20.86 2.37
C GLY A 48 18.06 -21.31 1.78
N PHE A 49 18.45 -20.71 0.65
CA PHE A 49 19.72 -21.02 -0.02
C PHE A 49 20.94 -20.54 0.80
N TYR A 50 20.80 -19.42 1.50
CA TYR A 50 21.81 -18.89 2.43
C TYR A 50 21.33 -19.03 3.87
N CYS A 51 22.28 -19.10 4.82
CA CYS A 51 21.95 -18.94 6.23
C CYS A 51 21.36 -17.54 6.49
N ARG A 52 20.65 -17.39 7.60
CA ARG A 52 19.94 -16.14 7.95
C ARG A 52 20.87 -14.94 8.06
N SER A 53 22.06 -15.10 8.63
CA SER A 53 23.06 -14.02 8.73
C SER A 53 23.50 -13.55 7.34
N CYS A 54 23.88 -14.49 6.47
CA CYS A 54 24.23 -14.21 5.07
C CYS A 54 23.08 -13.59 4.28
N THR A 55 21.84 -13.97 4.57
CA THR A 55 20.65 -13.39 3.95
C THR A 55 20.45 -11.95 4.42
N GLN A 56 20.60 -11.69 5.72
CA GLN A 56 20.47 -10.36 6.31
C GLN A 56 21.50 -9.40 5.71
N ILE A 57 22.78 -9.78 5.67
CA ILE A 57 23.85 -8.96 5.08
C ILE A 57 23.54 -8.59 3.62
N ARG A 58 23.06 -9.54 2.83
CA ARG A 58 22.67 -9.30 1.44
C ARG A 58 21.48 -8.33 1.34
N ASN A 59 20.47 -8.53 2.19
CA ASN A 59 19.32 -7.62 2.26
C ASN A 59 19.77 -6.22 2.65
N ASP A 60 20.59 -6.05 3.68
CA ASP A 60 21.08 -4.75 4.14
C ASP A 60 21.86 -4.04 3.04
N LYS A 61 22.72 -4.75 2.30
CA LYS A 61 23.44 -4.20 1.14
C LYS A 61 22.49 -3.74 0.02
N GLN A 62 21.36 -4.41 -0.16
CA GLN A 62 20.40 -4.07 -1.20
C GLN A 62 19.48 -2.91 -0.76
N PHE A 63 19.02 -2.91 0.49
CA PHE A 63 18.12 -1.90 1.05
C PHE A 63 18.83 -0.63 1.55
N SER A 64 20.16 -0.65 1.71
CA SER A 64 20.95 0.55 2.01
C SER A 64 21.06 1.53 0.83
N LYS A 65 20.73 1.07 -0.39
CA LYS A 65 20.68 1.94 -1.56
C LYS A 65 19.62 3.04 -1.37
N PRO A 66 19.92 4.32 -1.66
CA PRO A 66 19.01 5.43 -1.44
C PRO A 66 17.63 5.18 -2.05
N GLY A 67 16.59 5.18 -1.22
CA GLY A 67 15.21 5.02 -1.68
C GLY A 67 14.86 3.66 -2.25
N TYR A 68 15.76 2.66 -2.23
CA TYR A 68 15.51 1.35 -2.83
C TYR A 68 14.33 0.63 -2.17
N GLY A 69 14.22 0.68 -0.84
CA GLY A 69 13.08 0.11 -0.13
C GLY A 69 11.74 0.74 -0.57
N SER A 70 11.70 2.06 -0.72
CA SER A 70 10.53 2.79 -1.18
C SER A 70 10.18 2.45 -2.64
N TRP A 71 11.18 2.41 -3.52
CA TRP A 71 11.04 2.00 -4.92
C TRP A 71 10.55 0.56 -5.05
N PHE A 72 11.15 -0.38 -4.31
CA PHE A 72 10.79 -1.79 -4.31
C PHE A 72 9.32 -1.97 -3.90
N ASN A 73 8.90 -1.28 -2.83
CA ASN A 73 7.51 -1.28 -2.39
C ASN A 73 6.57 -0.64 -3.41
N MET A 74 6.98 0.45 -4.07
CA MET A 74 6.23 1.09 -5.17
C MET A 74 6.00 0.11 -6.33
N VAL A 75 7.04 -0.57 -6.79
CA VAL A 75 6.94 -1.54 -7.89
C VAL A 75 6.05 -2.72 -7.48
N ARG A 76 6.26 -3.30 -6.29
CA ARG A 76 5.48 -4.45 -5.82
C ARG A 76 3.99 -4.16 -5.71
N ARG A 77 3.59 -3.03 -5.11
CA ARG A 77 2.16 -2.68 -4.99
C ARG A 77 1.48 -2.45 -6.35
N CYS A 78 2.24 -2.11 -7.39
CA CYS A 78 1.70 -1.88 -8.73
C CYS A 78 1.75 -3.10 -9.65
N THR A 79 2.57 -4.12 -9.37
CA THR A 79 2.85 -5.22 -10.32
C THR A 79 2.61 -6.63 -9.77
N LYS A 80 2.52 -6.81 -8.45
CA LYS A 80 2.39 -8.13 -7.82
C LYS A 80 1.02 -8.30 -7.18
N PRO A 81 0.13 -9.16 -7.73
CA PRO A 81 -1.19 -9.43 -7.16
C PRO A 81 -1.21 -9.85 -5.69
N GLY A 82 -0.17 -10.57 -5.25
CA GLY A 82 -0.03 -11.01 -3.86
C GLY A 82 0.53 -9.95 -2.89
N ALA A 83 0.88 -8.74 -3.35
CA ALA A 83 1.35 -7.68 -2.46
C ALA A 83 0.17 -7.05 -1.69
N THR A 84 0.36 -6.72 -0.41
CA THR A 84 -0.67 -6.11 0.45
C THR A 84 -1.27 -4.83 -0.15
N GLY A 85 -0.47 -4.06 -0.90
CA GLY A 85 -0.91 -2.84 -1.58
C GLY A 85 -1.56 -3.05 -2.95
N TRP A 86 -1.58 -4.27 -3.50
CA TRP A 86 -2.13 -4.52 -4.84
C TRP A 86 -3.59 -4.07 -5.02
N PRO A 87 -4.52 -4.36 -4.08
CA PRO A 87 -5.91 -3.96 -4.22
C PRO A 87 -6.10 -2.44 -4.39
N GLN A 88 -5.23 -1.64 -3.76
CA GLN A 88 -5.31 -0.19 -3.76
C GLN A 88 -4.50 0.46 -4.90
N TYR A 89 -3.60 -0.28 -5.54
CA TYR A 89 -2.71 0.25 -6.58
C TYR A 89 -2.90 -0.50 -7.89
N GLY A 90 -2.23 -1.64 -8.07
CA GLY A 90 -2.22 -2.35 -9.35
C GLY A 90 -3.61 -2.82 -9.80
N LYS A 91 -4.47 -3.30 -8.88
CA LYS A 91 -5.86 -3.70 -9.21
C LYS A 91 -6.71 -2.52 -9.72
N ARG A 92 -6.35 -1.28 -9.33
CA ARG A 92 -7.03 -0.04 -9.76
C ARG A 92 -6.46 0.55 -11.05
N GLY A 93 -5.46 -0.09 -11.66
CA GLY A 93 -4.79 0.39 -12.87
C GLY A 93 -3.71 1.44 -12.63
N ILE A 94 -3.26 1.63 -11.38
CA ILE A 94 -2.10 2.50 -11.08
C ILE A 94 -0.83 1.74 -11.47
N ARG A 95 -0.03 2.35 -12.34
CA ARG A 95 1.17 1.73 -12.93
C ARG A 95 2.42 2.56 -12.67
N VAL A 96 3.55 1.91 -12.86
CA VAL A 96 4.88 2.54 -12.96
C VAL A 96 5.27 2.50 -14.43
N ILE A 97 5.83 3.59 -14.97
CA ILE A 97 6.34 3.56 -16.35
C ILE A 97 7.43 2.48 -16.49
N ALA A 98 7.46 1.80 -17.65
CA ALA A 98 8.34 0.65 -17.85
C ALA A 98 9.83 0.89 -17.50
N PRO A 99 10.44 2.04 -17.85
CA PRO A 99 11.85 2.29 -17.50
C PRO A 99 12.11 2.31 -15.99
N TRP A 100 11.14 2.72 -15.17
CA TRP A 100 11.27 2.78 -13.71
C TRP A 100 11.08 1.43 -13.02
N LEU A 101 10.87 0.34 -13.78
CA LEU A 101 11.02 -1.03 -13.27
C LEU A 101 12.49 -1.40 -13.08
N ASP A 102 13.42 -0.59 -13.60
CA ASP A 102 14.83 -0.59 -13.22
C ASP A 102 15.07 0.51 -12.17
N TYR A 103 15.63 0.12 -11.03
CA TYR A 103 15.99 1.04 -9.95
C TYR A 103 16.98 2.12 -10.41
N ALA A 104 17.98 1.76 -11.23
CA ALA A 104 19.00 2.70 -11.68
C ALA A 104 18.38 3.83 -12.51
N ARG A 105 17.39 3.50 -13.34
CA ARG A 105 16.67 4.51 -14.11
C ARG A 105 15.72 5.33 -13.25
N PHE A 106 15.03 4.69 -12.31
CA PHE A 106 14.15 5.39 -11.38
C PHE A 106 14.90 6.45 -10.56
N ILE A 107 16.05 6.11 -9.97
CA ILE A 107 16.78 7.03 -9.11
C ILE A 107 17.46 8.16 -9.91
N ALA A 108 17.89 7.89 -11.15
CA ALA A 108 18.42 8.91 -12.05
C ALA A 108 17.37 9.98 -12.39
N ASP A 109 16.13 9.55 -12.64
CA ASP A 109 15.02 10.47 -12.94
C ASP A 109 14.40 11.10 -11.68
N ASN A 110 14.67 10.56 -10.48
CA ASN A 110 14.17 11.05 -9.19
C ASN A 110 15.32 11.20 -8.17
N PRO A 111 16.27 12.13 -8.39
CA PRO A 111 17.35 12.39 -7.45
C PRO A 111 16.80 13.02 -6.15
N GLY A 112 17.66 13.13 -5.13
CA GLY A 112 17.31 13.85 -3.89
C GLY A 112 16.54 13.02 -2.85
N HIS A 113 16.70 11.69 -2.85
CA HIS A 113 16.24 10.87 -1.73
C HIS A 113 16.87 11.33 -0.41
N PHE A 114 16.08 11.37 0.66
CA PHE A 114 16.52 11.64 2.03
C PHE A 114 16.02 10.55 3.00
N PRO A 115 16.68 10.35 4.15
CA PRO A 115 16.25 9.38 5.14
C PRO A 115 14.78 9.60 5.58
N GLY A 116 13.97 8.54 5.56
CA GLY A 116 12.54 8.62 5.88
C GLY A 116 11.64 9.13 4.74
N ALA A 117 12.18 9.39 3.55
CA ALA A 117 11.38 9.82 2.41
C ALA A 117 10.43 8.73 1.89
N HIS A 118 9.23 9.14 1.50
CA HIS A 118 8.25 8.35 0.78
C HIS A 118 8.16 8.77 -0.68
N ILE A 119 7.78 7.83 -1.54
CA ILE A 119 7.41 8.14 -2.93
C ILE A 119 5.95 8.56 -2.96
N ASP A 120 5.72 9.84 -3.26
CA ASP A 120 4.42 10.48 -3.40
C ASP A 120 4.05 10.69 -4.88
N ARG A 121 2.75 10.66 -5.19
CA ARG A 121 2.20 11.00 -6.52
C ARG A 121 1.55 12.38 -6.46
N ILE A 122 2.19 13.37 -7.07
CA ILE A 122 1.78 14.79 -7.01
C ILE A 122 0.31 14.95 -7.46
N LYS A 123 -0.03 14.44 -8.63
CA LYS A 123 -1.41 14.29 -9.09
C LYS A 123 -1.92 13.00 -8.48
N GLY A 124 -2.92 13.06 -7.61
CA GLY A 124 -3.46 11.90 -6.91
C GLY A 124 -4.32 10.94 -7.75
N GLY A 125 -5.23 10.23 -7.08
CA GLY A 125 -6.21 9.37 -7.75
C GLY A 125 -5.62 8.16 -8.51
N LYS A 126 -6.06 7.96 -9.76
CA LYS A 126 -5.63 6.85 -10.65
C LYS A 126 -4.36 7.16 -11.48
N SER A 127 -3.68 8.26 -11.18
CA SER A 127 -2.46 8.65 -11.91
C SER A 127 -1.30 7.65 -11.73
N TRP A 128 -0.41 7.59 -12.72
CA TRP A 128 0.72 6.64 -12.74
C TRP A 128 1.99 7.27 -12.15
N TYR A 129 2.92 6.44 -11.68
CA TYR A 129 4.28 6.88 -11.37
C TYR A 129 5.02 7.18 -12.67
N ARG A 130 5.35 8.44 -12.88
CA ARG A 130 6.02 8.95 -14.09
C ARG A 130 6.72 10.28 -13.78
N PRO A 131 7.67 10.72 -14.63
CA PRO A 131 8.23 12.08 -14.55
C PRO A 131 7.13 13.15 -14.45
N GLY A 132 7.32 14.13 -13.58
CA GLY A 132 6.34 15.20 -13.32
C GLY A 132 5.10 14.78 -12.50
N ASN A 133 5.00 13.51 -12.09
CA ASN A 133 3.95 13.03 -11.19
C ASN A 133 4.49 12.21 -10.01
N THR A 134 5.77 12.33 -9.72
CA THR A 134 6.42 11.56 -8.65
C THR A 134 7.48 12.43 -8.00
N ARG A 135 7.54 12.37 -6.67
CA ARG A 135 8.54 13.09 -5.87
C ARG A 135 8.88 12.29 -4.62
N TRP A 136 10.05 12.57 -4.06
CA TRP A 136 10.35 12.28 -2.67
C TRP A 136 9.59 13.26 -1.78
N ALA A 137 8.91 12.75 -0.77
CA ALA A 137 8.11 13.54 0.15
C ALA A 137 8.24 12.99 1.57
N THR A 138 8.16 13.88 2.54
CA THR A 138 8.00 13.53 3.95
C THR A 138 6.63 12.87 4.17
N PRO A 139 6.44 12.15 5.29
CA PRO A 139 5.13 11.66 5.68
C PRO A 139 4.06 12.77 5.70
N THR A 140 4.44 13.95 6.20
CA THR A 140 3.57 15.13 6.29
C THR A 140 3.19 15.66 4.92
N GLU A 141 4.14 15.84 4.00
CA GLU A 141 3.85 16.33 2.64
C GLU A 141 2.95 15.37 1.86
N ASN A 142 3.16 14.06 1.99
CA ASN A 142 2.31 13.05 1.36
C ASN A 142 0.90 13.04 1.98
N ALA A 143 0.78 13.25 3.29
CA ALA A 143 -0.52 13.37 3.96
C ALA A 143 -1.27 14.63 3.50
N LEU A 144 -0.59 15.77 3.45
CA LEU A 144 -1.13 17.03 2.93
C LEU A 144 -1.57 16.89 1.47
N ASN A 145 -0.77 16.24 0.62
CA ASN A 145 -1.13 15.99 -0.77
C ASN A 145 -2.42 15.15 -0.89
N LYS A 146 -2.62 14.15 -0.02
CA LYS A 146 -3.87 13.37 0.01
C LYS A 146 -5.06 14.24 0.44
N ALA A 147 -4.87 15.12 1.42
CA ALA A 147 -5.91 16.04 1.87
C ALA A 147 -6.31 17.04 0.76
N MET A 148 -5.32 17.55 0.01
CA MET A 148 -5.50 18.51 -1.08
C MET A 148 -5.99 17.89 -2.40
N GLN A 149 -6.23 16.57 -2.48
CA GLN A 149 -6.86 15.97 -3.67
C GLN A 149 -8.32 16.39 -3.87
N PHE A 150 -8.97 16.89 -2.82
CA PHE A 150 -10.34 17.39 -2.85
C PHE A 150 -10.39 18.79 -2.23
N PRO A 151 -9.85 19.81 -2.91
CA PRO A 151 -9.89 21.17 -2.40
C PRO A 151 -11.31 21.74 -2.55
N VAL A 152 -11.71 22.56 -1.60
CA VAL A 152 -12.93 23.37 -1.64
C VAL A 152 -12.49 24.81 -1.42
N ASP A 153 -12.91 25.72 -2.30
CA ASP A 153 -12.60 27.13 -2.20
C ASP A 153 -13.86 27.88 -1.76
N LEU A 154 -13.84 28.46 -0.56
CA LEU A 154 -14.98 29.22 0.00
C LEU A 154 -14.81 30.74 -0.16
N GLY A 155 -13.77 31.21 -0.86
CA GLY A 155 -13.49 32.63 -1.09
C GLY A 155 -12.14 33.10 -0.56
N ASP A 156 -11.56 32.38 0.41
CA ASP A 156 -10.24 32.66 1.00
C ASP A 156 -9.11 31.82 0.39
N GLY A 157 -9.43 31.07 -0.68
CA GLY A 157 -8.54 30.15 -1.37
C GLY A 157 -8.86 28.68 -1.11
N PRO A 158 -8.19 27.76 -1.84
CA PRO A 158 -8.50 26.34 -1.78
C PRO A 158 -8.02 25.70 -0.47
N GLU A 159 -8.96 25.19 0.31
CA GLU A 159 -8.69 24.43 1.52
C GLU A 159 -8.97 22.93 1.35
N PRO A 160 -8.24 22.05 2.06
CA PRO A 160 -8.52 20.62 2.02
C PRO A 160 -9.86 20.33 2.71
N LEU A 161 -10.72 19.54 2.07
CA LEU A 161 -12.02 19.14 2.64
C LEU A 161 -11.93 18.58 4.07
N THR A 162 -10.82 17.94 4.44
CA THR A 162 -10.58 17.46 5.80
C THR A 162 -10.49 18.58 6.85
N ALA A 163 -9.90 19.74 6.51
CA ALA A 163 -9.82 20.88 7.41
C ALA A 163 -11.21 21.49 7.61
N LEU A 164 -11.93 21.75 6.52
CA LEU A 164 -13.29 22.28 6.56
C LEU A 164 -14.28 21.36 7.30
N CYS A 165 -14.15 20.03 7.12
CA CYS A 165 -14.96 19.08 7.88
C CYS A 165 -14.64 19.09 9.37
N ARG A 166 -13.37 19.31 9.75
CA ARG A 166 -12.96 19.42 11.16
C ARG A 166 -13.54 20.67 11.79
N GLU A 167 -13.44 21.81 11.12
CA GLU A 167 -13.98 23.08 11.58
C GLU A 167 -15.51 23.03 11.71
N ALA A 168 -16.20 22.46 10.72
CA ALA A 168 -17.65 22.27 10.76
C ALA A 168 -18.11 21.15 11.73
N ASN A 169 -17.17 20.44 12.37
CA ASN A 169 -17.42 19.24 13.18
C ASN A 169 -18.34 18.22 12.46
N ARG A 170 -17.99 17.90 11.21
CA ARG A 170 -18.71 16.95 10.34
C ARG A 170 -17.80 15.81 9.91
N SER A 171 -18.40 14.63 9.70
CA SER A 171 -17.70 13.45 9.21
C SER A 171 -17.21 13.65 7.76
N TYR A 172 -15.89 13.56 7.53
CA TYR A 172 -15.27 13.64 6.20
C TYR A 172 -15.91 12.68 5.19
N ASP A 173 -16.06 11.40 5.54
CA ASP A 173 -16.61 10.39 4.63
C ASP A 173 -18.07 10.65 4.27
N THR A 174 -18.85 11.27 5.17
CA THR A 174 -20.24 11.61 4.91
C THR A 174 -20.32 12.85 4.01
N THR A 175 -19.56 13.89 4.34
CA THR A 175 -19.52 15.13 3.57
C THR A 175 -19.02 14.88 2.14
N ALA A 176 -17.92 14.12 1.98
CA ALA A 176 -17.38 13.78 0.66
C ALA A 176 -18.37 12.99 -0.21
N ARG A 177 -19.14 12.06 0.39
CA ARG A 177 -20.20 11.33 -0.33
C ARG A 177 -21.34 12.25 -0.77
N ARG A 178 -21.73 13.20 0.07
CA ARG A 178 -22.80 14.15 -0.24
C ARG A 178 -22.38 15.12 -1.35
N ILE A 179 -21.18 15.68 -1.28
CA ILE A 179 -20.61 16.51 -2.35
C ILE A 179 -20.65 15.75 -3.68
N ALA A 180 -20.13 14.53 -3.70
CA ALA A 180 -20.11 13.72 -4.92
C ALA A 180 -21.52 13.42 -5.45
N ALA A 181 -22.51 13.19 -4.59
CA ALA A 181 -23.89 12.99 -5.00
C ALA A 181 -24.52 14.27 -5.60
N ILE A 182 -24.20 15.45 -5.04
CA ILE A 182 -24.66 16.74 -5.57
C ILE A 182 -24.02 17.00 -6.93
N GLU A 183 -22.69 16.86 -7.05
CA GLU A 183 -21.95 17.02 -8.31
C GLU A 183 -22.37 16.01 -9.39
N GLN A 184 -22.91 14.85 -9.01
CA GLN A 184 -23.48 13.89 -9.95
C GLN A 184 -24.83 14.32 -10.50
N VAL A 185 -25.68 14.93 -9.66
CA VAL A 185 -27.00 15.43 -10.07
C VAL A 185 -26.85 16.73 -10.85
N ASP A 186 -25.93 17.60 -10.44
CA ASP A 186 -25.59 18.84 -11.11
C ASP A 186 -24.06 18.96 -11.28
N PRO A 187 -23.53 18.52 -12.42
CA PRO A 187 -22.10 18.63 -12.74
C PRO A 187 -21.57 20.07 -12.87
N THR A 188 -22.46 21.07 -12.97
CA THR A 188 -22.09 22.47 -13.07
C THR A 188 -22.01 23.16 -11.71
N CYS A 189 -22.52 22.52 -10.66
CA CYS A 189 -22.50 23.03 -9.30
C CYS A 189 -21.06 23.26 -8.83
N PRO A 190 -20.69 24.49 -8.43
CA PRO A 190 -19.39 24.74 -7.84
C PRO A 190 -19.21 23.89 -6.58
N ARG A 191 -18.03 23.25 -6.45
CA ARG A 191 -17.74 22.37 -5.31
C ARG A 191 -17.95 23.04 -3.94
N ALA A 192 -17.71 24.35 -3.86
CA ALA A 192 -18.01 25.18 -2.69
C ALA A 192 -19.48 25.11 -2.28
N VAL A 193 -20.38 25.27 -3.24
CA VAL A 193 -21.83 25.20 -3.06
C VAL A 193 -22.24 23.77 -2.67
N ALA A 194 -21.71 22.77 -3.37
CA ALA A 194 -21.94 21.37 -3.01
C ALA A 194 -21.47 21.02 -1.58
N PHE A 195 -20.38 21.62 -1.11
CA PHE A 195 -19.92 21.47 0.27
C PHE A 195 -20.92 22.09 1.25
N LEU A 196 -21.36 23.34 1.04
CA LEU A 196 -22.32 24.00 1.92
C LEU A 196 -23.64 23.23 2.01
N LEU A 197 -24.19 22.80 0.87
CA LEU A 197 -25.39 21.96 0.80
C LEU A 197 -25.21 20.61 1.52
N ALA A 198 -24.00 20.05 1.49
CA ALA A 198 -23.69 18.81 2.21
C ALA A 198 -23.73 18.97 3.74
N LEU A 199 -23.51 20.19 4.27
CA LEU A 199 -23.53 20.49 5.70
C LEU A 199 -24.94 20.65 6.29
N GLU A 200 -25.94 20.98 5.46
CA GLU A 200 -27.32 21.24 5.89
C GLU A 200 -27.98 20.03 6.56
N LYS A 201 -27.57 18.82 6.18
CA LYS A 201 -28.10 17.58 6.78
C LYS A 201 -27.27 17.18 8.01
N PRO A 202 -27.90 16.78 9.13
CA PRO A 202 -27.16 16.32 10.31
C PRO A 202 -26.25 15.13 9.95
N SER A 203 -25.09 15.06 10.60
CA SER A 203 -24.15 13.94 10.50
C SER A 203 -23.56 13.62 11.86
N THR A 204 -22.96 12.44 11.99
CA THR A 204 -22.13 12.14 13.16
C THR A 204 -21.00 13.17 13.31
N PRO A 205 -20.61 13.54 14.54
CA PRO A 205 -19.47 14.43 14.80
C PRO A 205 -18.18 13.93 14.14
N PHE A 206 -17.24 14.84 13.92
CA PHE A 206 -15.91 14.48 13.48
C PHE A 206 -15.20 13.68 14.58
N THR A 207 -14.63 12.52 14.26
CA THR A 207 -13.77 11.77 15.19
C THR A 207 -12.44 11.44 14.52
N GLU A 208 -11.33 11.68 15.22
CA GLU A 208 -9.97 11.39 14.70
C GLU A 208 -9.74 9.89 14.44
N LYS A 209 -10.55 9.00 15.04
CA LYS A 209 -10.35 7.54 15.04
C LYS A 209 -10.96 6.77 13.85
N HIS A 210 -11.74 7.38 12.95
CA HIS A 210 -12.42 6.63 11.87
C HIS A 210 -11.56 6.28 10.63
N ASP A 211 -10.27 6.65 10.61
CA ASP A 211 -9.45 6.67 9.39
C ASP A 211 -8.77 5.33 8.98
N THR A 212 -9.17 4.17 9.51
CA THR A 212 -8.62 2.88 9.01
C THR A 212 -9.66 1.82 8.70
N ALA A 213 -10.76 1.75 9.45
CA ALA A 213 -11.81 0.75 9.25
C ALA A 213 -12.83 1.16 8.17
N THR A 214 -13.13 2.45 8.03
CA THR A 214 -14.22 2.94 7.15
C THR A 214 -13.80 3.05 5.68
N ALA A 215 -12.52 3.32 5.41
CA ALA A 215 -11.93 3.23 4.06
C ALA A 215 -12.07 1.81 3.45
N LYS A 216 -12.18 0.78 4.29
CA LYS A 216 -12.41 -0.62 3.88
C LYS A 216 -13.83 -0.82 3.35
N ARG A 217 -14.85 -0.25 4.03
CA ARG A 217 -16.26 -0.28 3.58
C ARG A 217 -16.52 0.59 2.34
N ARG A 218 -15.77 1.67 2.16
CA ARG A 218 -15.90 2.57 0.98
C ARG A 218 -15.52 1.91 -0.35
N ASN A 219 -14.64 0.90 -0.35
CA ASN A 219 -14.34 0.10 -1.55
C ASN A 219 -15.36 -1.01 -1.82
N GLU A 220 -16.18 -1.36 -0.83
CA GLU A 220 -17.18 -2.43 -0.94
C GLU A 220 -18.51 -1.87 -1.43
N PHE A 221 -18.91 -0.69 -0.95
CA PHE A 221 -20.14 -0.02 -1.39
C PHE A 221 -20.08 0.44 -2.87
N LEU A 222 -18.92 0.94 -3.33
CA LEU A 222 -18.69 1.33 -4.74
C LEU A 222 -18.58 0.14 -5.70
N ARG A 223 -18.51 -1.10 -5.21
CA ARG A 223 -18.61 -2.32 -6.04
C ARG A 223 -20.05 -2.77 -6.25
N VAL A 224 -20.98 -2.30 -5.40
CA VAL A 224 -22.40 -2.71 -5.45
C VAL A 224 -23.22 -1.78 -6.36
N THR A 225 -22.83 -0.52 -6.54
CA THR A 225 -23.56 0.46 -7.37
C THR A 225 -23.16 0.47 -8.86
N VAL A 226 -22.60 -0.62 -9.40
CA VAL A 226 -22.40 -0.82 -10.86
C VAL A 226 -23.21 -2.01 -11.37
N ARG A 227 -24.40 -2.21 -10.80
CA ARG A 227 -25.49 -2.95 -11.43
C ARG A 227 -26.75 -2.13 -11.17
N LEU A 228 -27.64 -2.08 -12.16
CA LEU A 228 -28.78 -1.16 -12.32
C LEU A 228 -28.33 0.18 -12.95
N ASP A 229 -28.59 0.53 -14.22
CA ASP A 229 -29.49 -0.01 -15.24
C ASP A 229 -28.91 0.33 -16.63
N GLU A 230 -28.89 -0.63 -17.56
CA GLU A 230 -28.75 -0.37 -19.00
C GLU A 230 -30.08 0.24 -19.49
N PRO A 231 -30.11 1.46 -20.07
CA PRO A 231 -31.31 1.92 -20.73
C PRO A 231 -31.52 1.11 -22.02
N ALA A 232 -32.70 0.47 -22.12
CA ALA A 232 -33.14 -0.26 -23.29
C ALA A 232 -33.05 0.60 -24.55
N ILE A 233 -32.37 0.06 -25.58
CA ILE A 233 -32.32 0.64 -26.92
C ILE A 233 -33.71 0.52 -27.54
N PRO A 234 -34.36 1.61 -28.00
CA PRO A 234 -35.58 1.50 -28.77
C PRO A 234 -35.25 0.99 -30.18
N THR A 235 -35.72 -0.20 -30.52
CA THR A 235 -35.73 -0.71 -31.89
C THR A 235 -36.66 0.15 -32.74
N THR A 236 -36.08 0.92 -33.66
CA THR A 236 -36.80 1.58 -34.75
C THR A 236 -37.13 0.53 -35.81
N THR A 237 -38.41 0.14 -35.89
CA THR A 237 -38.92 -0.64 -37.03
C THR A 237 -39.28 0.34 -38.14
N THR A 238 -38.52 0.30 -39.24
CA THR A 238 -38.85 0.95 -40.52
C THR A 238 -39.59 -0.07 -41.41
N SER A 239 -40.39 0.44 -42.36
CA SER A 239 -41.14 -0.24 -43.44
C SER A 239 -42.55 -0.73 -43.04
N GLU A 240 -43.62 -0.59 -43.84
CA GLU A 240 -43.72 -0.20 -45.25
C GLU A 240 -45.17 0.19 -45.58
N SER A 241 -45.32 1.09 -46.55
CA SER A 241 -46.54 1.51 -47.21
C SER A 241 -47.16 0.42 -48.10
N LYS A 242 -48.48 0.22 -47.97
CA LYS A 242 -49.42 0.02 -49.08
C LYS A 242 -50.84 0.35 -48.64
#